data_AF-A0A6M3IRM1-F1
#
_entry.id   AF-A0A6M3IRM1-F1
#
_cell.length_a   1.000
_cell.length_b   1.000
_cell.length_c   1.000
_cell.angle_alpha   90.00
_cell.angle_beta   90.00
_cell.angle_gamma   90.00
#
_symmetry.space_group_name_H-M   'P 1'
#
loop_
_entity.id
_entity.type
_entity.pdbx_description
1 polymer ?
#
loop_
_entity_poly.entity_id
_entity_poly.type
_entity_poly.pdbx_seq_one_letter_code
_entity_poly.pdbx_strand_id
1 'polypeptide(L)'
;MKKINLDLQFKTLDDKTIVISENKINKPLTLKFVLLNILGTYQAADGVESITVYDVGIKINRAKESIDLEDVEYELIKKVVNTNKLFVSIVTAQILKEFKKLEENKEG
;
A
#
# COMPACT_ATOMS: atom_id res chain seq x y z
N MET A 1 -3.86 13.06 10.33
CA MET A 1 -3.05 11.82 10.40
C MET A 1 -3.93 10.60 10.18
N LYS A 2 -3.45 9.64 9.38
CA LYS A 2 -4.15 8.39 9.04
C LYS A 2 -3.23 7.21 9.32
N LYS A 3 -3.67 6.26 10.15
CA LYS A 3 -2.91 5.07 10.52
C LYS A 3 -3.27 3.89 9.62
N ILE A 4 -2.28 3.28 8.96
CA ILE A 4 -2.46 2.15 8.05
C ILE A 4 -1.82 0.89 8.64
N ASN A 5 -2.55 -0.23 8.62
CA ASN A 5 -2.01 -1.56 8.94
C ASN A 5 -1.27 -2.16 7.74
N LEU A 6 0.06 -2.29 7.86
CA LEU A 6 0.96 -2.79 6.82
C LEU A 6 0.97 -4.31 6.70
N ASP A 7 0.53 -5.04 7.74
CA ASP A 7 0.46 -6.51 7.76
C ASP A 7 -0.87 -7.05 7.22
N LEU A 8 -1.73 -6.19 6.69
CA LEU A 8 -2.93 -6.60 5.96
C LEU A 8 -2.55 -7.61 4.87
N GLN A 9 -3.10 -8.81 4.98
CA GLN A 9 -2.94 -9.86 3.99
C GLN A 9 -4.08 -9.82 2.96
N PHE A 10 -3.74 -10.04 1.71
CA PHE A 10 -4.73 -10.05 0.64
C PHE A 10 -5.28 -11.46 0.40
N LYS A 11 -6.56 -11.51 0.00
CA LYS A 11 -7.25 -12.76 -0.29
C LYS A 11 -7.80 -12.80 -1.72
N THR A 12 -7.97 -14.02 -2.24
CA THR A 12 -8.71 -14.28 -3.48
C THR A 12 -10.23 -14.15 -3.27
N LEU A 13 -11.02 -14.26 -4.34
CA LEU A 13 -12.49 -14.29 -4.23
C LEU A 13 -13.00 -15.50 -3.43
N ASP A 14 -12.24 -16.60 -3.42
CA ASP A 14 -12.53 -17.81 -2.63
C ASP A 14 -11.96 -17.74 -1.20
N ASP A 15 -11.63 -16.54 -0.74
CA ASP A 15 -11.13 -16.25 0.61
C ASP A 15 -9.78 -16.92 0.97
N LYS A 16 -9.02 -17.37 -0.05
CA LYS A 16 -7.66 -17.92 0.13
C LYS A 16 -6.62 -16.81 0.17
N THR A 17 -5.66 -16.89 1.09
CA THR A 17 -4.53 -15.95 1.15
C THR A 17 -3.72 -15.98 -0.14
N ILE A 18 -3.49 -14.80 -0.72
CA ILE A 18 -2.57 -14.62 -1.85
C ILE A 18 -1.15 -14.74 -1.31
N VAL A 19 -0.35 -15.62 -1.90
CA VAL A 19 1.04 -15.85 -1.50
C VAL A 19 2.00 -15.50 -2.63
N ILE A 20 3.19 -15.02 -2.25
CA ILE A 20 4.34 -14.85 -3.14
C ILE A 20 5.37 -15.94 -2.83
N SER A 21 6.02 -16.46 -3.87
CA SER A 21 7.09 -17.44 -3.73
C SER A 21 8.43 -16.71 -3.77
N GLU A 22 9.12 -16.67 -2.63
CA GLU A 22 10.47 -16.11 -2.52
C GLU A 22 11.42 -17.23 -2.08
N ASN A 23 12.45 -17.52 -2.87
CA ASN A 23 13.45 -18.55 -2.53
C ASN A 23 12.84 -19.91 -2.15
N LYS A 24 11.78 -20.33 -2.87
CA LYS A 24 11.00 -21.57 -2.60
C LYS A 24 10.22 -21.57 -1.27
N ILE A 25 10.09 -20.42 -0.62
CA ILE A 25 9.25 -20.23 0.57
C ILE A 25 8.03 -19.40 0.16
N ASN A 26 6.83 -19.92 0.42
CA ASN A 26 5.60 -19.19 0.20
C ASN A 26 5.34 -18.27 1.40
N LYS A 27 5.18 -16.98 1.14
CA LYS A 27 4.85 -15.97 2.15
C LYS A 27 3.55 -15.26 1.76
N PRO A 28 2.71 -14.85 2.73
CA PRO A 28 1.55 -14.02 2.44
C PRO A 28 1.96 -12.71 1.74
N LEU A 29 1.19 -12.32 0.72
CA LEU A 29 1.29 -11.00 0.14
C LEU A 29 0.69 -9.99 1.14
N THR A 30 1.50 -9.04 1.59
CA THR A 30 1.08 -8.01 2.57
C THR A 30 0.97 -6.63 1.94
N LEU A 31 0.21 -5.74 2.57
CA LEU A 31 0.11 -4.34 2.14
C LEU A 31 1.49 -3.68 2.12
N LYS A 32 2.37 -3.96 3.08
CA LYS A 32 3.76 -3.48 3.07
C LYS A 32 4.46 -3.81 1.75
N PHE A 33 4.43 -5.09 1.36
CA PHE A 33 5.07 -5.55 0.14
C PHE A 33 4.49 -4.85 -1.09
N VAL A 34 3.16 -4.76 -1.17
CA VAL A 34 2.48 -4.11 -2.28
C VAL A 34 2.86 -2.63 -2.36
N LEU A 35 2.75 -1.88 -1.26
CA LEU A 35 3.07 -0.45 -1.22
C LEU A 35 4.51 -0.17 -1.64
N LEU A 36 5.49 -0.95 -1.17
CA LEU A 36 6.89 -0.77 -1.56
C LEU A 36 7.10 -1.02 -3.06
N ASN A 37 6.45 -2.04 -3.63
CA ASN A 37 6.56 -2.33 -5.07
C ASN A 37 5.89 -1.26 -5.93
N ILE A 38 4.71 -0.78 -5.55
CA ILE A 38 4.03 0.27 -6.33
C ILE A 38 4.77 1.61 -6.23
N LEU A 39 5.30 1.97 -5.06
CA LEU A 39 6.08 3.20 -4.87
C LEU A 39 7.41 3.13 -5.63
N GLY A 40 8.09 1.98 -5.57
CA GLY A 40 9.35 1.77 -6.28
C GLY A 40 9.22 1.74 -7.81
N THR A 41 8.02 1.54 -8.36
CA THR A 41 7.75 1.54 -9.80
C THR A 41 6.97 2.77 -10.27
N TYR A 42 6.64 3.68 -9.37
CA TYR A 42 5.86 4.87 -9.68
C TYR A 42 6.69 5.89 -10.47
N GLN A 43 6.12 6.37 -11.58
CA GLN A 43 6.71 7.44 -12.38
C GLN A 43 6.15 8.78 -11.89
N ALA A 44 6.92 9.46 -11.04
CA ALA A 44 6.56 10.78 -10.51
C ALA A 44 6.56 11.85 -11.62
N ALA A 45 5.72 12.87 -11.46
CA ALA A 45 5.60 13.95 -12.43
C ALA A 45 6.81 14.90 -12.41
N ASP A 46 7.45 15.03 -11.25
CA ASP A 46 8.60 15.90 -11.04
C ASP A 46 9.55 15.35 -9.95
N GLY A 47 10.64 16.08 -9.70
CA GLY A 47 11.65 15.71 -8.70
C GLY A 47 11.17 15.84 -7.26
N VAL A 48 10.24 16.74 -6.95
CA VAL A 48 9.71 16.93 -5.60
C VAL A 48 8.81 15.76 -5.21
N GLU A 49 7.93 15.36 -6.12
CA GLU A 49 7.11 14.16 -5.96
C GLU A 49 7.98 12.91 -5.87
N SER A 50 9.06 12.81 -6.68
CA SER A 50 10.01 11.68 -6.61
C SER A 50 10.64 11.52 -5.21
N ILE A 51 11.09 12.63 -4.61
CA ILE A 51 11.66 12.63 -3.25
C ILE A 51 10.59 12.23 -2.23
N THR A 52 9.38 12.78 -2.35
CA THR A 52 8.28 12.47 -1.42
C THR A 52 7.90 10.98 -1.48
N VAL A 53 7.82 10.40 -2.68
CA VAL A 53 7.57 8.96 -2.88
C VAL A 53 8.66 8.12 -2.21
N TYR A 54 9.92 8.51 -2.39
CA TYR A 54 11.05 7.83 -1.78
C TYR A 54 11.02 7.88 -0.24
N ASP A 55 10.75 9.05 0.34
CA ASP A 55 10.65 9.24 1.79
C ASP A 55 9.52 8.42 2.40
N VAL A 56 8.34 8.40 1.76
CA VAL A 56 7.22 7.54 2.15
C VAL A 56 7.61 6.07 2.06
N GLY A 57 8.32 5.66 1.00
CA GLY A 57 8.85 4.30 0.86
C GLY A 57 9.79 3.90 1.99
N ILE A 58 10.71 4.79 2.39
CA ILE A 58 11.59 4.58 3.56
C ILE A 58 10.77 4.41 4.82
N LYS A 59 9.77 5.27 5.05
CA LYS A 59 8.91 5.25 6.23
C LYS A 59 8.16 3.92 6.33
N ILE A 60 7.58 3.44 5.23
CA ILE A 60 6.91 2.13 5.14
C ILE A 60 7.90 0.99 5.40
N ASN A 61 9.10 1.05 4.82
CA ASN A 61 10.09 -0.01 4.99
C ASN A 61 10.54 -0.14 6.46
N ARG A 62 10.72 0.99 7.16
CA ARG A 62 11.11 1.05 8.58
C ARG A 62 9.97 0.69 9.53
N ALA A 63 8.73 0.95 9.14
CA ALA A 63 7.56 0.58 9.93
C ALA A 63 7.46 -0.94 10.08
N LYS A 64 7.06 -1.40 11.27
CA LYS A 64 6.84 -2.82 11.57
C LYS A 64 5.45 -3.24 11.07
N GLU A 65 4.43 -2.96 11.87
CA GLU A 65 3.06 -3.42 11.64
C GLU A 65 2.14 -2.31 11.10
N SER A 66 2.40 -1.07 11.48
CA SER A 66 1.59 0.07 11.06
C SER A 66 2.41 1.32 10.83
N ILE A 67 1.86 2.23 10.03
CA ILE A 67 2.46 3.51 9.69
C ILE A 67 1.43 4.62 9.90
N ASP A 68 1.87 5.71 10.52
CA ASP A 68 1.11 6.95 10.61
C ASP A 68 1.50 7.88 9.47
N LEU A 69 0.51 8.28 8.67
CA LEU A 69 0.69 9.14 7.52
C LEU A 69 0.06 10.51 7.75
N GLU A 70 0.76 11.53 7.29
CA GLU A 70 0.19 12.85 7.05
C GLU A 70 -0.79 12.80 5.88
N ASP A 71 -1.69 13.79 5.80
CA ASP A 71 -2.72 13.77 4.76
C ASP A 71 -2.09 13.87 3.36
N VAL A 72 -0.97 14.59 3.20
CA VAL A 72 -0.24 14.67 1.92
C VAL A 72 0.38 13.33 1.52
N GLU A 73 1.00 12.61 2.46
CA GLU A 73 1.59 11.29 2.22
C GLU A 73 0.50 10.27 1.86
N TYR A 74 -0.64 10.35 2.54
CA TYR A 74 -1.77 9.46 2.29
C TYR A 74 -2.40 9.69 0.91
N GLU A 75 -2.64 10.94 0.51
CA GLU A 75 -3.19 11.23 -0.82
C GLU A 75 -2.19 10.83 -1.93
N LEU A 76 -0.88 10.97 -1.68
CA LEU A 76 0.14 10.45 -2.59
C LEU A 76 0.05 8.93 -2.73
N ILE A 77 -0.02 8.17 -1.63
CA ILE A 77 -0.18 6.71 -1.70
C ILE A 77 -1.45 6.33 -2.46
N LYS A 78 -2.58 7.01 -2.19
CA LYS A 78 -3.82 6.80 -2.96
C LYS A 78 -3.63 7.03 -4.45
N LYS A 79 -2.94 8.11 -4.83
CA LYS A 79 -2.62 8.40 -6.24
C LYS A 79 -1.78 7.27 -6.86
N VAL A 80 -0.76 6.80 -6.14
CA VAL A 80 0.12 5.71 -6.61
C VAL A 80 -0.65 4.40 -6.74
N VAL A 81 -1.49 4.04 -5.77
CA VAL A 81 -2.35 2.84 -5.81
C VAL A 81 -3.30 2.89 -7.01
N ASN A 82 -3.96 4.02 -7.26
CA ASN A 82 -4.92 4.17 -8.35
C ASN A 82 -4.29 4.18 -9.75
N THR A 83 -3.00 4.52 -9.84
CA THR A 83 -2.26 4.56 -11.11
C THR A 83 -1.43 3.30 -11.36
N ASN A 84 -1.35 2.40 -10.39
CA ASN A 84 -0.54 1.19 -10.47
C ASN A 84 -1.15 0.14 -11.42
N LYS A 85 -0.29 -0.47 -12.23
CA LYS A 85 -0.63 -1.57 -13.15
C LYS A 85 0.01 -2.92 -12.77
N LEU A 86 0.75 -2.97 -11.67
CA LEU A 86 1.59 -4.10 -11.28
C LEU A 86 0.78 -5.21 -10.60
N PHE A 87 -0.24 -4.86 -9.82
CA PHE A 87 -1.09 -5.82 -9.13
C PHE A 87 -2.45 -5.99 -9.80
N VAL A 88 -3.03 -7.18 -9.63
CA VAL A 88 -4.36 -7.53 -10.13
C VAL A 88 -5.47 -6.73 -9.43
N SER A 89 -6.59 -6.53 -10.12
CA SER A 89 -7.73 -5.71 -9.68
C SER A 89 -8.23 -6.02 -8.26
N ILE A 90 -8.18 -7.30 -7.85
CA ILE A 90 -8.61 -7.73 -6.52
C ILE A 90 -7.74 -7.20 -5.37
N VAL A 91 -6.42 -7.06 -5.60
CA VAL A 91 -5.50 -6.50 -4.60
C VAL A 91 -5.78 -5.00 -4.48
N THR A 92 -5.84 -4.29 -5.59
CA THR A 92 -6.14 -2.84 -5.62
C THR A 92 -7.48 -2.54 -4.94
N ALA A 93 -8.53 -3.31 -5.24
CA ALA A 93 -9.85 -3.15 -4.61
C ALA A 93 -9.82 -3.32 -3.09
N GLN A 94 -9.04 -4.29 -2.58
CA GLN A 94 -8.87 -4.49 -1.14
C GLN A 94 -8.15 -3.31 -0.48
N ILE A 95 -7.12 -2.76 -1.12
CA ILE A 95 -6.40 -1.57 -0.61
C ILE A 95 -7.36 -0.37 -0.53
N LEU A 96 -8.09 -0.10 -1.61
CA LEU A 96 -9.05 1.01 -1.65
C LEU A 96 -10.17 0.85 -0.62
N LYS A 97 -10.61 -0.38 -0.36
CA LYS A 97 -11.58 -0.67 0.71
C LYS A 97 -11.02 -0.31 2.09
N GLU A 98 -9.76 -0.66 2.39
CA GLU A 98 -9.14 -0.27 3.65
C GLU A 98 -8.97 1.24 3.75
N PHE A 99 -8.63 1.92 2.66
CA PHE A 99 -8.54 3.38 2.63
C PHE A 99 -9.89 4.04 2.90
N LYS A 100 -10.97 3.53 2.29
CA LYS A 100 -12.32 4.03 2.53
C LYS A 100 -12.75 3.89 4.00
N LYS A 101 -12.45 2.76 4.65
CA LYS A 101 -12.74 2.59 6.09
C LYS A 101 -12.04 3.64 6.96
N LEU A 102 -10.81 4.01 6.62
CA LEU A 102 -10.05 5.04 7.35
C LEU A 102 -10.64 6.45 7.16
N GLU A 103 -11.37 6.68 6.07
CA GLU A 103 -12.07 7.93 5.78
C GLU A 103 -13.43 7.95 6.51
N GLU A 104 -14.19 6.85 6.48
CA GLU A 104 -15.49 6.73 7.15
C GLU A 104 -15.39 6.77 8.68
N ASN A 105 -14.31 6.23 9.27
CA ASN A 105 -14.05 6.29 10.71
C ASN A 105 -13.72 7.70 11.23
N LYS A 106 -13.70 8.74 10.38
CA LYS A 106 -13.60 10.15 10.78
C LYS A 106 -14.95 10.86 10.93
N GLU A 107 -16.06 10.23 10.53
CA GLU A 107 -17.40 10.83 10.55
C GLU A 107 -18.27 10.39 11.76
N GLY A 108 -17.69 9.69 12.75
CA GLY A 108 -18.33 9.30 14.02
C GLY A 108 -17.52 9.71 15.22
#